data_AF-A0A4Q3JEL4-F1
#
_entry.id   AF-A0A4Q3JEL4-F1
#
_cell.length_a   1.000
_cell.length_b   1.000
_cell.length_c   1.000
_cell.angle_alpha   90.00
_cell.angle_beta   90.00
_cell.angle_gamma   90.00
#
_symmetry.space_group_name_H-M   'P 1'
#
loop_
_entity.id
_entity.type
_entity.pdbx_description
1 polymer ?
#
loop_
_entity_poly.entity_id
_entity_poly.type
_entity_poly.pdbx_seq_one_letter_code
_entity_poly.pdbx_strand_id
1 'polypeptide(L)'
;MRTVMPWALLAGLLLAACADDESLPGEAGGGSGAGALDYKALSRLGGTTTVSVANHDAFAQAVPTLDPEREDAFFQGNAIFNRGWAMAPASVKDMDGLGPVFNATNCSGCHFKDGRGRPPVEPDEKFLSMLIRLSVPGVDAHGNPLPEPAYGGQLQGNSVPGVPSEGRARVTYTEVAGAYPDGTAYALRRPAYAIDDLAYGPLRADVMMSPRVAPQMIGLGLLEAVPEATVLALADPDDADGDGISGRPNRVWDETLGQLALGRFGWKANEPTIRQQVLAAFNGDMGITSPMFPEDHCTPAQAECLASPDGGTPPGAPELRDSFADVVVSYSSTLAVPAQRRWQDADVQRGRDLFAQVGVLPAALGGHGERGRVADDDVGEA
;
A
#
# COMPACT_ATOMS: atom_id res chain seq x y z
N MET A 1 59.26 30.82 -24.49
CA MET A 1 58.13 31.53 -23.86
C MET A 1 57.49 32.43 -24.91
N ARG A 2 56.30 32.07 -25.40
CA ARG A 2 55.54 32.76 -26.47
C ARG A 2 54.06 32.66 -26.09
N THR A 3 53.44 33.71 -25.56
CA THR A 3 52.72 34.84 -26.22
C THR A 3 51.34 34.47 -26.80
N VAL A 4 50.31 34.85 -26.03
CA VAL A 4 49.05 35.58 -26.33
C VAL A 4 48.42 35.49 -27.76
N MET A 5 47.10 35.18 -27.73
CA MET A 5 45.94 35.52 -28.61
C MET A 5 45.99 36.93 -29.29
N PRO A 6 44.98 37.44 -30.06
CA PRO A 6 43.72 36.87 -30.62
C PRO A 6 43.43 37.32 -32.08
N TRP A 7 42.40 36.77 -32.75
CA TRP A 7 41.67 37.46 -33.83
C TRP A 7 40.15 37.24 -33.66
N ALA A 8 39.42 38.35 -33.61
CA ALA A 8 37.97 38.45 -33.64
C ALA A 8 37.54 38.95 -35.03
N LEU A 9 36.34 38.59 -35.50
CA LEU A 9 35.55 39.41 -36.42
C LEU A 9 34.07 38.99 -36.38
N LEU A 10 33.23 40.02 -36.45
CA LEU A 10 31.79 40.07 -36.21
C LEU A 10 30.98 40.04 -37.53
N ALA A 11 29.69 39.73 -37.35
CA ALA A 11 28.51 40.25 -38.06
C ALA A 11 27.97 39.54 -39.31
N GLY A 12 26.64 39.34 -39.31
CA GLY A 12 25.82 39.07 -40.49
C GLY A 12 24.45 38.46 -40.20
N LEU A 13 23.47 39.27 -39.79
CA LEU A 13 22.04 38.93 -39.87
C LEU A 13 21.56 39.11 -41.32
N LEU A 14 20.85 38.13 -41.88
CA LEU A 14 20.01 38.29 -43.08
C LEU A 14 18.70 37.53 -42.90
N LEU A 15 17.62 38.30 -42.76
CA LEU A 15 16.24 37.89 -42.98
C LEU A 15 16.00 37.76 -44.49
N ALA A 16 15.40 36.65 -44.91
CA ALA A 16 14.69 36.57 -46.20
C ALA A 16 13.47 35.65 -46.04
N ALA A 17 12.30 36.28 -46.15
CA ALA A 17 11.04 35.61 -46.45
C ALA A 17 10.94 35.46 -47.97
N CYS A 18 10.39 34.33 -48.44
CA CYS A 18 9.56 34.23 -49.63
C CYS A 18 8.66 33.00 -49.48
N ALA A 19 7.36 33.24 -49.57
CA ALA A 19 6.32 32.24 -49.81
C ALA A 19 6.39 31.75 -51.26
N ASP A 20 5.82 30.57 -51.53
CA ASP A 20 4.83 30.41 -52.59
C ASP A 20 4.04 29.11 -52.40
N ASP A 21 2.73 29.25 -52.66
CA ASP A 21 1.64 28.28 -52.62
C ASP A 21 1.85 27.10 -53.58
N GLU A 22 1.45 25.90 -53.15
CA GLU A 22 0.72 24.99 -54.03
C GLU A 22 -0.27 24.15 -53.19
N SER A 23 -1.55 24.42 -53.43
CA SER A 23 -2.72 23.77 -52.84
C SER A 23 -2.94 22.34 -53.37
N LEU A 24 -3.58 21.49 -52.55
CA LEU A 24 -4.77 20.63 -52.81
C LEU A 24 -4.72 19.34 -51.94
N PRO A 25 -5.85 18.66 -51.65
CA PRO A 25 -7.16 19.15 -51.23
C PRO A 25 -7.59 18.51 -49.88
N GLY A 26 -8.58 19.13 -49.23
CA GLY A 26 -9.21 18.58 -48.03
C GLY A 26 -10.11 17.38 -48.35
N GLU A 27 -9.99 16.34 -47.53
CA GLU A 27 -11.08 15.41 -47.28
C GLU A 27 -11.62 15.66 -45.86
N ALA A 28 -12.85 16.17 -45.83
CA ALA A 28 -13.70 16.14 -44.65
C ALA A 28 -14.17 14.70 -44.46
N GLY A 29 -13.53 13.98 -43.55
CA GLY A 29 -13.98 12.70 -43.04
C GLY A 29 -14.28 12.84 -41.54
N GLY A 30 -15.56 12.89 -41.18
CA GLY A 30 -16.01 12.89 -39.79
C GLY A 30 -15.63 11.58 -39.10
N GLY A 31 -14.53 11.60 -38.35
CA GLY A 31 -14.21 10.61 -37.35
C GLY A 31 -14.48 11.20 -35.97
N SER A 32 -15.39 10.59 -35.21
CA SER A 32 -15.57 10.84 -33.78
C SER A 32 -14.26 10.53 -33.05
N GLY A 33 -13.41 11.53 -32.88
CA GLY A 33 -12.15 11.40 -32.18
C GLY A 33 -12.40 11.20 -30.69
N ALA A 34 -12.31 9.96 -30.22
CA ALA A 34 -11.83 9.71 -28.88
C ALA A 34 -10.46 10.42 -28.79
N GLY A 35 -10.38 11.48 -27.98
CA GLY A 35 -9.18 12.31 -27.92
C GLY A 35 -7.95 11.46 -27.68
N ALA A 36 -6.93 11.60 -28.53
CA ALA A 36 -5.68 10.87 -28.37
C ALA A 36 -5.12 11.17 -26.97
N LEU A 37 -5.00 10.12 -26.15
CA LEU A 37 -4.51 10.23 -24.78
C LEU A 37 -3.08 10.81 -24.78
N ASP A 38 -2.82 11.82 -23.96
CA ASP A 38 -1.45 12.33 -23.77
C ASP A 38 -0.64 11.32 -22.92
N TYR A 39 0.08 10.46 -23.62
CA TYR A 39 0.90 9.41 -23.01
C TYR A 39 2.01 9.94 -22.11
N LYS A 40 2.51 11.15 -22.39
CA LYS A 40 3.53 11.77 -21.54
C LYS A 40 2.91 12.26 -20.24
N ALA A 41 1.73 12.88 -20.29
CA ALA A 41 1.01 13.25 -19.08
C ALA A 41 0.66 12.03 -18.21
N LEU A 42 0.16 10.96 -18.83
CA LEU A 42 -0.21 9.72 -18.12
C LEU A 42 0.98 9.00 -17.47
N SER A 43 2.20 9.18 -18.01
CA SER A 43 3.40 8.63 -17.39
C SER A 43 3.74 9.25 -16.02
N ARG A 44 3.14 10.40 -15.68
CA ARG A 44 3.30 11.07 -14.39
C ARG A 44 2.32 10.54 -13.36
N LEU A 45 2.59 9.34 -12.85
CA LEU A 45 1.70 8.59 -11.95
C LEU A 45 1.39 9.32 -10.62
N GLY A 46 2.28 10.19 -10.15
CA GLY A 46 2.05 11.07 -8.99
C GLY A 46 1.70 12.51 -9.36
N GLY A 47 1.33 12.80 -10.61
CA GLY A 47 1.16 14.16 -11.10
C GLY A 47 2.47 14.97 -10.98
N THR A 48 2.39 16.17 -10.41
CA THR A 48 3.57 17.02 -10.15
C THR A 48 4.54 16.45 -9.11
N THR A 49 4.11 15.46 -8.32
CA THR A 49 4.95 14.79 -7.31
C THR A 49 5.70 13.56 -7.85
N THR A 50 5.58 13.29 -9.16
CA THR A 50 6.24 12.14 -9.80
C THR A 50 7.76 12.27 -9.79
N VAL A 51 8.46 11.18 -9.47
CA VAL A 51 9.94 11.07 -9.56
C VAL A 51 10.37 10.19 -10.74
N SER A 52 11.55 10.45 -11.31
CA SER A 52 12.04 9.70 -12.49
C SER A 52 13.07 8.61 -12.15
N VAL A 53 13.29 8.32 -10.86
CA VAL A 53 14.22 7.26 -10.42
C VAL A 53 13.61 5.90 -10.75
N ALA A 54 14.34 5.09 -11.53
CA ALA A 54 13.87 3.80 -12.04
C ALA A 54 14.79 2.62 -11.68
N ASN A 55 15.67 2.82 -10.69
CA ASN A 55 16.58 1.79 -10.17
C ASN A 55 16.01 1.17 -8.88
N HIS A 56 16.86 0.51 -8.09
CA HIS A 56 16.47 -0.14 -6.85
C HIS A 56 16.03 0.81 -5.71
N ASP A 57 16.15 2.12 -5.90
CA ASP A 57 15.75 3.18 -4.97
C ASP A 57 14.50 3.94 -5.45
N ALA A 58 13.82 3.43 -6.47
CA ALA A 58 12.65 4.09 -7.05
C ALA A 58 11.58 4.43 -5.99
N PHE A 59 11.41 3.56 -4.99
CA PHE A 59 10.41 3.74 -3.93
C PHE A 59 10.91 4.50 -2.70
N ALA A 60 12.17 4.94 -2.68
CA ALA A 60 12.78 5.62 -1.53
C ALA A 60 12.86 7.16 -1.70
N GLN A 61 12.15 7.72 -2.68
CA GLN A 61 12.27 9.13 -3.04
C GLN A 61 11.23 9.98 -2.31
N ALA A 62 11.66 11.14 -1.80
CA ALA A 62 10.77 12.17 -1.30
C ALA A 62 10.00 12.85 -2.42
N VAL A 63 8.82 13.40 -2.11
CA VAL A 63 8.13 14.32 -3.01
C VAL A 63 9.05 15.53 -3.34
N PRO A 64 9.26 15.87 -4.62
CA PRO A 64 10.24 16.92 -5.00
C PRO A 64 9.93 18.35 -4.53
N THR A 65 8.71 18.60 -4.03
CA THR A 65 8.21 19.93 -3.66
C THR A 65 8.14 20.15 -2.16
N LEU A 66 8.79 19.30 -1.35
CA LEU A 66 8.87 19.52 0.09
C LEU A 66 9.72 20.76 0.39
N ASP A 67 9.32 21.51 1.43
CA ASP A 67 10.18 22.52 2.04
C ASP A 67 11.30 21.83 2.86
N PRO A 68 12.39 22.55 3.20
CA PRO A 68 13.53 21.95 3.90
C PRO A 68 13.15 21.27 5.21
N GLU A 69 12.24 21.86 5.99
CA GLU A 69 11.80 21.29 7.27
C GLU A 69 11.07 19.96 7.09
N ARG A 70 10.23 19.83 6.05
CA ARG A 70 9.55 18.55 5.73
C ARG A 70 10.49 17.54 5.10
N GLU A 71 11.47 17.97 4.32
CA GLU A 71 12.51 17.09 3.79
C GLU A 71 13.35 16.48 4.93
N ASP A 72 13.72 17.27 5.93
CA ASP A 72 14.38 16.78 7.14
C ASP A 72 13.51 15.77 7.89
N ALA A 73 12.20 16.02 7.99
CA ALA A 73 11.25 15.07 8.59
C ALA A 73 11.14 13.77 7.78
N PHE A 74 11.17 13.84 6.45
CA PHE A 74 11.18 12.66 5.57
C PHE A 74 12.39 11.78 5.85
N PHE A 75 13.60 12.36 5.90
CA PHE A 75 14.81 11.57 6.14
C PHE A 75 14.89 11.02 7.56
N GLN A 76 14.40 11.75 8.56
CA GLN A 76 14.26 11.22 9.92
C GLN A 76 13.26 10.07 9.97
N GLY A 77 12.11 10.20 9.31
CA GLY A 77 11.11 9.14 9.22
C GLY A 77 11.65 7.90 8.54
N ASN A 78 12.39 8.05 7.43
CA ASN A 78 13.09 6.95 6.77
C ASN A 78 14.08 6.25 7.71
N ALA A 79 14.82 7.01 8.53
CA ALA A 79 15.75 6.45 9.49
C ALA A 79 15.03 5.62 10.58
N ILE A 80 13.90 6.10 11.10
CA ILE A 80 13.08 5.37 12.08
C ILE A 80 12.43 4.14 11.44
N PHE A 81 11.88 4.28 10.23
CA PHE A 81 11.22 3.20 9.48
C PHE A 81 12.13 1.97 9.28
N ASN A 82 13.43 2.22 9.10
CA ASN A 82 14.44 1.18 8.89
C ASN A 82 15.14 0.72 10.18
N ARG A 83 14.87 1.34 11.33
CA ARG A 83 15.58 1.07 12.57
C ARG A 83 14.86 0.01 13.40
N GLY A 84 15.59 -1.06 13.73
CA GLY A 84 15.12 -2.10 14.64
C GLY A 84 14.89 -1.57 16.05
N TRP A 85 13.72 -1.84 16.60
CA TRP A 85 13.38 -1.68 18.01
C TRP A 85 13.93 -2.85 18.83
N ALA A 86 14.32 -2.56 20.07
CA ALA A 86 14.82 -3.53 21.03
C ALA A 86 13.78 -3.81 22.10
N MET A 87 13.84 -5.00 22.70
CA MET A 87 13.03 -5.33 23.87
C MET A 87 13.44 -4.49 25.08
N ALA A 88 12.47 -4.09 25.88
CA ALA A 88 12.72 -3.40 27.13
C ALA A 88 13.21 -4.36 28.24
N PRO A 89 14.08 -3.90 29.16
CA PRO A 89 14.87 -2.67 29.10
C PRO A 89 16.12 -2.85 28.20
N ALA A 90 16.38 -1.90 27.29
CA ALA A 90 17.64 -1.85 26.55
C ALA A 90 18.52 -0.66 26.96
N SER A 91 19.74 -0.63 26.43
CA SER A 91 20.71 0.44 26.68
C SER A 91 20.37 1.75 25.98
N VAL A 92 19.65 1.68 24.86
CA VAL A 92 19.17 2.85 24.11
C VAL A 92 17.70 3.06 24.42
N LYS A 93 17.43 3.93 25.41
CA LYS A 93 16.10 4.18 25.96
C LYS A 93 15.06 4.76 25.01
N ASP A 94 15.53 5.36 23.92
CA ASP A 94 14.60 5.88 22.90
C ASP A 94 14.13 4.78 21.93
N MET A 95 14.69 3.57 21.99
CA MET A 95 14.41 2.47 21.03
C MET A 95 14.08 1.15 21.72
N ASP A 96 13.82 1.15 23.02
CA ASP A 96 13.52 -0.05 23.81
C ASP A 96 12.03 -0.16 24.13
N GLY A 97 11.21 -0.41 23.10
CA GLY A 97 9.76 -0.59 23.25
C GLY A 97 9.21 -1.78 22.46
N LEU A 98 10.07 -2.63 21.88
CA LEU A 98 9.60 -3.81 21.16
C LEU A 98 8.80 -4.70 22.11
N GLY A 99 7.55 -4.99 21.75
CA GLY A 99 6.65 -5.73 22.60
C GLY A 99 7.08 -7.20 22.80
N PRO A 100 6.48 -7.90 23.77
CA PRO A 100 6.91 -9.24 24.17
C PRO A 100 6.66 -10.30 23.09
N VAL A 101 5.66 -10.05 22.25
CA VAL A 101 5.33 -10.82 21.03
C VAL A 101 5.20 -9.84 19.85
N PHE A 102 5.69 -10.23 18.67
CA PHE A 102 5.73 -9.32 17.52
C PHE A 102 5.85 -10.07 16.18
N ASN A 103 5.53 -9.39 15.07
CA ASN A 103 5.74 -9.89 13.71
C ASN A 103 7.07 -9.40 13.12
N ALA A 104 7.45 -8.15 13.37
CA ALA A 104 8.70 -7.56 12.90
C ALA A 104 9.31 -6.63 13.95
N THR A 105 10.58 -6.26 13.79
CA THR A 105 11.25 -5.31 14.70
C THR A 105 11.39 -3.91 14.11
N ASN A 106 10.99 -3.72 12.85
CA ASN A 106 10.94 -2.44 12.16
C ASN A 106 10.00 -2.54 10.95
N CYS A 107 9.60 -1.39 10.40
CA CYS A 107 8.66 -1.33 9.29
C CYS A 107 9.22 -1.97 8.01
N SER A 108 10.51 -1.75 7.71
CA SER A 108 11.13 -2.27 6.47
C SER A 108 11.33 -3.79 6.46
N GLY A 109 11.21 -4.46 7.61
CA GLY A 109 11.16 -5.92 7.69
C GLY A 109 9.96 -6.50 6.94
N CYS A 110 8.83 -5.80 6.98
CA CYS A 110 7.62 -6.13 6.23
C CYS A 110 7.58 -5.39 4.87
N HIS A 111 7.96 -4.11 4.85
CA HIS A 111 7.92 -3.22 3.69
C HIS A 111 9.31 -3.06 3.07
N PHE A 112 9.91 -4.15 2.59
CA PHE A 112 11.29 -4.14 2.08
C PHE A 112 11.47 -3.12 0.96
N LYS A 113 12.35 -2.13 1.20
CA LYS A 113 12.58 -0.98 0.30
C LYS A 113 11.28 -0.27 -0.11
N ASP A 114 10.39 -0.07 0.84
CA ASP A 114 9.10 0.63 0.66
C ASP A 114 8.16 -0.08 -0.33
N GLY A 115 8.54 -1.31 -0.70
CA GLY A 115 7.86 -2.15 -1.66
C GLY A 115 6.80 -3.03 -1.01
N ARG A 116 6.12 -3.77 -1.89
CA ARG A 116 5.14 -4.78 -1.49
C ARG A 116 5.86 -6.02 -0.96
N GLY A 117 5.33 -6.59 0.12
CA GLY A 117 5.72 -7.91 0.58
C GLY A 117 5.33 -9.03 -0.39
N ARG A 118 5.55 -10.28 0.02
CA ARG A 118 5.07 -11.47 -0.69
C ARG A 118 4.69 -12.57 0.29
N PRO A 119 3.78 -13.48 -0.10
CA PRO A 119 3.56 -14.68 0.68
C PRO A 119 4.79 -15.59 0.60
N PRO A 120 4.96 -16.51 1.58
CA PRO A 120 5.91 -17.61 1.46
C PRO A 120 5.59 -18.45 0.22
N VAL A 121 6.64 -18.90 -0.47
CA VAL A 121 6.56 -19.73 -1.68
C VAL A 121 6.68 -21.21 -1.33
N GLU A 122 7.57 -21.51 -0.37
CA GLU A 122 7.82 -22.85 0.16
C GLU A 122 7.08 -23.07 1.49
N PRO A 123 6.64 -24.31 1.81
CA PRO A 123 5.85 -24.59 3.02
C PRO A 123 6.52 -24.25 4.36
N ASP A 124 7.85 -24.27 4.39
CA ASP A 124 8.72 -24.02 5.54
C ASP A 124 9.36 -22.63 5.52
N GLU A 125 9.08 -21.82 4.49
CA GLU A 125 9.53 -20.43 4.44
C GLU A 125 8.80 -19.58 5.50
N LYS A 126 9.57 -18.75 6.20
CA LYS A 126 9.03 -17.86 7.24
C LYS A 126 8.14 -16.77 6.64
N PHE A 127 7.11 -16.40 7.39
CA PHE A 127 6.24 -15.27 7.10
C PHE A 127 6.96 -13.96 7.47
N LEU A 128 7.75 -13.42 6.52
CA LEU A 128 8.54 -12.20 6.77
C LEU A 128 7.78 -10.90 6.48
N SER A 129 6.99 -10.87 5.41
CA SER A 129 6.26 -9.66 4.95
C SER A 129 4.77 -9.93 4.77
N MET A 130 4.27 -10.90 5.55
CA MET A 130 2.89 -11.36 5.54
C MET A 130 2.50 -11.74 6.95
N LEU A 131 1.30 -11.35 7.37
CA LEU A 131 0.72 -11.67 8.67
C LEU A 131 -0.62 -12.38 8.51
N ILE A 132 -1.10 -13.00 9.58
CA ILE A 132 -2.43 -13.61 9.65
C ILE A 132 -3.25 -12.85 10.69
N ARG A 133 -4.30 -12.14 10.25
CA ARG A 133 -5.32 -11.63 11.17
C ARG A 133 -6.20 -12.78 11.65
N LEU A 134 -6.48 -12.79 12.94
CA LEU A 134 -7.35 -13.75 13.60
C LEU A 134 -8.61 -13.04 14.09
N SER A 135 -9.74 -13.69 13.94
CA SER A 135 -10.98 -13.24 14.54
C SER A 135 -11.92 -14.39 14.78
N VAL A 136 -13.01 -14.10 15.46
CA VAL A 136 -14.12 -15.01 15.67
C VAL A 136 -15.43 -14.32 15.27
N PRO A 137 -16.51 -15.08 14.93
CA PRO A 137 -17.79 -14.49 14.59
C PRO A 137 -18.28 -13.45 15.61
N GLY A 138 -18.68 -12.29 15.08
CA GLY A 138 -19.15 -11.14 15.86
C GLY A 138 -18.36 -9.87 15.56
N VAL A 139 -18.86 -8.76 16.10
CA VAL A 139 -18.18 -7.46 16.07
C VAL A 139 -18.22 -6.80 17.44
N ASP A 140 -17.26 -5.93 17.71
CA ASP A 140 -17.23 -5.10 18.92
C ASP A 140 -18.16 -3.86 18.79
N ALA A 141 -18.10 -2.96 19.78
CA ALA A 141 -18.90 -1.74 19.80
C ALA A 141 -18.59 -0.77 18.65
N HIS A 142 -17.42 -0.91 18.02
CA HIS A 142 -16.93 -0.07 16.93
C HIS A 142 -17.07 -0.74 15.55
N GLY A 143 -17.61 -1.97 15.51
CA GLY A 143 -17.79 -2.73 14.28
C GLY A 143 -16.56 -3.54 13.85
N ASN A 144 -15.50 -3.58 14.66
CA ASN A 144 -14.33 -4.40 14.37
C ASN A 144 -14.62 -5.88 14.63
N PRO A 145 -13.99 -6.82 13.90
CA PRO A 145 -14.11 -8.24 14.21
C PRO A 145 -13.67 -8.55 15.65
N LEU A 146 -14.41 -9.41 16.34
CA LEU A 146 -13.98 -9.87 17.67
C LEU A 146 -12.66 -10.66 17.57
N PRO A 147 -11.67 -10.39 18.43
CA PRO A 147 -10.40 -11.10 18.41
C PRO A 147 -10.55 -12.56 18.83
N GLU A 148 -9.56 -13.37 18.48
CA GLU A 148 -9.42 -14.71 19.06
C GLU A 148 -9.08 -14.58 20.57
N PRO A 149 -9.80 -15.26 21.49
CA PRO A 149 -9.63 -15.01 22.93
C PRO A 149 -8.23 -15.25 23.52
N ALA A 150 -7.47 -16.22 23.00
CA ALA A 150 -6.12 -16.55 23.47
C ALA A 150 -5.03 -15.87 22.64
N TYR A 151 -5.34 -15.49 21.40
CA TYR A 151 -4.36 -15.04 20.39
C TYR A 151 -4.60 -13.63 19.83
N GLY A 152 -5.61 -12.92 20.31
CA GLY A 152 -5.87 -11.55 19.89
C GLY A 152 -6.34 -11.44 18.43
N GLY A 153 -6.12 -10.26 17.83
CA GLY A 153 -6.56 -9.93 16.47
C GLY A 153 -5.56 -10.29 15.37
N GLN A 154 -4.33 -10.67 15.72
CA GLN A 154 -3.23 -10.91 14.80
C GLN A 154 -2.24 -11.91 15.40
N LEU A 155 -1.90 -12.96 14.67
CA LEU A 155 -0.93 -13.96 15.12
C LEU A 155 0.49 -13.37 15.19
N GLN A 156 1.11 -13.46 16.35
CA GLN A 156 2.48 -13.02 16.63
C GLN A 156 3.47 -14.19 16.61
N GLY A 157 4.20 -14.31 15.49
CA GLY A 157 5.10 -15.43 15.24
C GLY A 157 6.45 -15.37 15.96
N ASN A 158 6.84 -14.21 16.50
CA ASN A 158 8.08 -14.03 17.24
C ASN A 158 7.80 -13.55 18.67
N SER A 159 8.79 -13.72 19.54
CA SER A 159 8.72 -13.29 20.93
C SER A 159 10.10 -12.98 21.50
N VAL A 160 10.11 -12.27 22.61
CA VAL A 160 11.32 -12.02 23.42
C VAL A 160 11.67 -13.26 24.28
N PRO A 161 12.92 -13.39 24.77
CA PRO A 161 13.29 -14.49 25.65
C PRO A 161 12.41 -14.58 26.90
N GLY A 162 11.92 -15.78 27.21
CA GLY A 162 11.04 -16.03 28.36
C GLY A 162 9.55 -15.93 28.05
N VAL A 163 9.17 -15.44 26.87
CA VAL A 163 7.78 -15.39 26.39
C VAL A 163 7.60 -16.38 25.25
N PRO A 164 6.64 -17.32 25.31
CA PRO A 164 6.32 -18.17 24.16
C PRO A 164 5.77 -17.34 22.98
N SER A 165 6.24 -17.60 21.76
CA SER A 165 5.57 -17.07 20.57
C SER A 165 4.21 -17.75 20.41
N GLU A 166 3.27 -17.07 19.76
CA GLU A 166 1.88 -17.53 19.73
C GLU A 166 1.69 -18.81 18.93
N GLY A 167 2.40 -18.93 17.82
CA GLY A 167 2.39 -20.09 16.95
C GLY A 167 3.14 -19.82 15.65
N ARG A 168 3.22 -20.84 14.80
CA ARG A 168 3.88 -20.75 13.50
C ARG A 168 2.86 -20.86 12.38
N ALA A 169 2.63 -19.76 11.66
CA ALA A 169 1.85 -19.78 10.42
C ALA A 169 2.57 -20.60 9.33
N ARG A 170 1.79 -21.35 8.56
CA ARG A 170 2.22 -22.07 7.35
C ARG A 170 1.24 -21.86 6.21
N VAL A 171 1.76 -21.94 4.98
CA VAL A 171 0.95 -21.97 3.76
C VAL A 171 1.35 -23.18 2.92
N THR A 172 0.36 -23.86 2.37
CA THR A 172 0.54 -24.88 1.32
C THR A 172 -0.23 -24.46 0.09
N TYR A 173 0.29 -24.77 -1.10
CA TYR A 173 -0.36 -24.43 -2.36
C TYR A 173 -0.76 -25.68 -3.11
N THR A 174 -2.00 -25.72 -3.56
CA THR A 174 -2.49 -26.72 -4.53
C THR A 174 -2.64 -26.04 -5.88
N GLU A 175 -2.06 -26.63 -6.93
CA GLU A 175 -2.27 -26.15 -8.30
C GLU A 175 -3.66 -26.55 -8.79
N VAL A 176 -4.34 -25.59 -9.41
CA VAL A 176 -5.65 -25.76 -10.04
C VAL A 176 -5.51 -25.37 -11.50
N ALA A 177 -5.64 -26.35 -12.39
CA ALA A 177 -5.62 -26.11 -13.82
C ALA A 177 -6.94 -25.49 -14.30
N GLY A 178 -6.85 -24.67 -15.33
CA GLY A 178 -8.00 -24.10 -16.04
C GLY A 178 -7.64 -23.76 -17.49
N ALA A 179 -8.61 -23.25 -18.23
CA ALA A 179 -8.41 -22.74 -19.59
C ALA A 179 -9.21 -21.44 -19.78
N TYR A 180 -8.65 -20.54 -20.58
CA TYR A 180 -9.37 -19.38 -21.09
C TYR A 180 -10.42 -19.80 -22.14
N PRO A 181 -11.39 -18.95 -22.52
CA PRO A 181 -12.39 -19.28 -23.53
C PRO A 181 -11.83 -19.68 -24.91
N ASP A 182 -10.60 -19.22 -25.23
CA ASP A 182 -9.87 -19.60 -26.45
C ASP A 182 -9.17 -20.96 -26.36
N GLY A 183 -9.29 -21.66 -25.22
CA GLY A 183 -8.65 -22.95 -24.94
C GLY A 183 -7.22 -22.85 -24.39
N THR A 184 -6.65 -21.64 -24.26
CA THR A 184 -5.31 -21.46 -23.69
C THR A 184 -5.29 -21.90 -22.22
N ALA A 185 -4.42 -22.84 -21.87
CA ALA A 185 -4.32 -23.37 -20.51
C ALA A 185 -3.65 -22.39 -19.54
N TYR A 186 -4.10 -22.40 -18.28
CA TYR A 186 -3.44 -21.73 -17.16
C TYR A 186 -3.45 -22.63 -15.91
N ALA A 187 -2.61 -22.29 -14.93
CA ALA A 187 -2.61 -22.90 -13.60
C ALA A 187 -2.65 -21.81 -12.53
N LEU A 188 -3.55 -21.96 -11.54
CA LEU A 188 -3.66 -21.08 -10.39
C LEU A 188 -3.15 -21.80 -9.14
N ARG A 189 -2.49 -21.09 -8.24
CA ARG A 189 -2.11 -21.62 -6.92
C ARG A 189 -3.20 -21.27 -5.92
N ARG A 190 -3.86 -22.28 -5.36
CA ARG A 190 -4.81 -22.12 -4.25
C ARG A 190 -4.06 -22.28 -2.92
N PRO A 191 -3.96 -21.23 -2.08
CA PRO A 191 -3.32 -21.33 -0.78
C PRO A 191 -4.25 -21.97 0.26
N ALA A 192 -3.68 -22.78 1.15
CA ALA A 192 -4.28 -23.26 2.38
C ALA A 192 -3.38 -22.91 3.56
N TYR A 193 -3.92 -22.16 4.51
CA TYR A 193 -3.19 -21.66 5.69
C TYR A 193 -3.47 -22.54 6.91
N ALA A 194 -2.45 -22.72 7.74
CA ALA A 194 -2.53 -23.40 9.03
C ALA A 194 -1.63 -22.70 10.05
N ILE A 195 -1.88 -22.94 11.34
CA ILE A 195 -1.04 -22.48 12.44
C ILE A 195 -0.63 -23.70 13.25
N ASP A 196 0.67 -23.95 13.33
CA ASP A 196 1.23 -25.00 14.18
C ASP A 196 1.73 -24.41 15.50
N ASP A 197 2.13 -25.31 16.42
CA ASP A 197 2.90 -24.98 17.63
C ASP A 197 2.26 -23.88 18.47
N LEU A 198 0.93 -23.93 18.57
CA LEU A 198 0.09 -23.04 19.36
C LEU A 198 0.49 -23.10 20.85
N ALA A 199 0.96 -21.98 21.40
CA ALA A 199 1.49 -21.93 22.77
C ALA A 199 0.42 -21.78 23.88
N TYR A 200 -0.76 -21.26 23.54
CA TYR A 200 -1.80 -20.84 24.48
C TYR A 200 -3.11 -21.65 24.35
N GLY A 201 -2.98 -22.89 23.87
CA GLY A 201 -4.11 -23.82 23.70
C GLY A 201 -4.68 -23.84 22.28
N PRO A 202 -5.73 -24.64 22.02
CA PRO A 202 -6.34 -24.69 20.70
C PRO A 202 -7.07 -23.38 20.38
N LEU A 203 -6.97 -22.93 19.12
CA LEU A 203 -7.82 -21.87 18.58
C LEU A 203 -9.30 -22.26 18.71
N ARG A 204 -10.18 -21.26 18.81
CA ARG A 204 -11.62 -21.48 18.74
C ARG A 204 -12.00 -22.24 17.45
N ALA A 205 -12.99 -23.13 17.55
CA ALA A 205 -13.36 -24.02 16.45
C ALA A 205 -13.87 -23.29 15.19
N ASP A 206 -14.38 -22.07 15.34
CA ASP A 206 -14.86 -21.17 14.31
C ASP A 206 -13.97 -19.93 14.13
N VAL A 207 -12.68 -20.06 14.46
CA VAL A 207 -11.67 -19.04 14.14
C VAL A 207 -11.69 -18.72 12.64
N MET A 208 -11.61 -17.44 12.33
CA MET A 208 -11.50 -16.91 10.98
C MET A 208 -10.08 -16.38 10.78
N MET A 209 -9.48 -16.70 9.65
CA MET A 209 -8.14 -16.25 9.29
C MET A 209 -8.20 -15.33 8.07
N SER A 210 -7.53 -14.19 8.15
CA SER A 210 -7.36 -13.26 7.03
C SER A 210 -5.88 -12.99 6.80
N PRO A 211 -5.24 -13.74 5.88
CA PRO A 211 -3.84 -13.52 5.51
C PRO A 211 -3.65 -12.17 4.80
N ARG A 212 -2.61 -11.40 5.16
CA ARG A 212 -2.34 -10.06 4.59
C ARG A 212 -0.85 -9.87 4.32
N VAL A 213 -0.51 -9.52 3.08
CA VAL A 213 0.85 -9.15 2.68
C VAL A 213 1.08 -7.67 2.94
N ALA A 214 2.27 -7.23 3.30
CA ALA A 214 2.59 -5.81 3.43
C ALA A 214 2.33 -5.05 2.10
N PRO A 215 1.49 -4.01 2.07
CA PRO A 215 1.29 -3.20 0.87
C PRO A 215 2.52 -2.34 0.54
N GLN A 216 2.59 -1.82 -0.67
CA GLN A 216 3.61 -0.82 -1.04
C GLN A 216 3.36 0.52 -0.34
N MET A 217 4.41 1.29 -0.05
CA MET A 217 4.33 2.53 0.73
C MET A 217 4.22 3.81 -0.12
N ILE A 218 4.57 3.77 -1.41
CA ILE A 218 4.55 4.96 -2.27
C ILE A 218 3.14 5.50 -2.51
N GLY A 219 3.00 6.83 -2.52
CA GLY A 219 1.77 7.51 -2.92
C GLY A 219 0.63 7.47 -1.89
N LEU A 220 0.86 6.99 -0.66
CA LEU A 220 -0.19 6.96 0.38
C LEU A 220 -0.75 8.36 0.66
N GLY A 221 0.10 9.40 0.71
CA GLY A 221 -0.38 10.77 0.90
C GLY A 221 -1.27 11.28 -0.23
N LEU A 222 -1.06 10.83 -1.48
CA LEU A 222 -1.95 11.15 -2.59
C LEU A 222 -3.31 10.48 -2.43
N LEU A 223 -3.33 9.25 -1.91
CA LEU A 223 -4.57 8.52 -1.61
C LEU A 223 -5.34 9.15 -0.45
N GLU A 224 -4.63 9.58 0.61
CA GLU A 224 -5.24 10.29 1.74
C GLU A 224 -5.87 11.62 1.30
N ALA A 225 -5.21 12.31 0.38
CA ALA A 225 -5.68 13.59 -0.16
C ALA A 225 -6.93 13.48 -1.06
N VAL A 226 -7.36 12.27 -1.46
CA VAL A 226 -8.61 12.09 -2.21
C VAL A 226 -9.79 12.49 -1.32
N PRO A 227 -10.62 13.48 -1.71
CA PRO A 227 -11.77 13.87 -0.90
C PRO A 227 -12.72 12.69 -0.65
N GLU A 228 -13.24 12.58 0.57
CA GLU A 228 -14.19 11.50 0.91
C GLU A 228 -15.40 11.49 -0.04
N ALA A 229 -15.94 12.66 -0.37
CA ALA A 229 -17.05 12.79 -1.32
C ALA A 229 -16.75 12.15 -2.68
N THR A 230 -15.49 12.19 -3.14
CA THR A 230 -15.07 11.55 -4.39
C THR A 230 -15.19 10.03 -4.30
N VAL A 231 -14.78 9.44 -3.17
CA VAL A 231 -14.88 7.99 -2.96
C VAL A 231 -16.34 7.57 -2.82
N LEU A 232 -17.15 8.34 -2.08
CA LEU A 232 -18.57 8.04 -1.89
C LEU A 232 -19.40 8.19 -3.17
N ALA A 233 -19.01 9.10 -4.06
CA ALA A 233 -19.66 9.25 -5.36
C ALA A 233 -19.43 8.05 -6.30
N LEU A 234 -18.43 7.20 -6.01
CA LEU A 234 -18.16 5.96 -6.74
C LEU A 234 -18.80 4.73 -6.09
N ALA A 235 -19.56 4.91 -5.00
CA ALA A 235 -20.28 3.81 -4.38
C ALA A 235 -21.47 3.41 -5.28
N ASP A 236 -21.55 2.12 -5.58
CA ASP A 236 -22.68 1.53 -6.28
C ASP A 236 -23.11 0.24 -5.56
N PRO A 237 -23.72 0.35 -4.36
CA PRO A 237 -24.06 -0.82 -3.56
C PRO A 237 -25.10 -1.74 -4.20
N ASP A 238 -25.89 -1.22 -5.14
CA ASP A 238 -27.05 -1.88 -5.74
C ASP A 238 -26.84 -2.19 -7.23
N ASP A 239 -25.62 -2.00 -7.76
CA ASP A 239 -25.26 -2.24 -9.17
C ASP A 239 -26.23 -1.50 -10.13
N ALA A 240 -26.43 -0.20 -9.85
CA ALA A 240 -27.40 0.64 -10.53
C ALA A 240 -27.06 0.85 -12.02
N ASP A 241 -25.78 0.70 -12.40
CA ASP A 241 -25.37 0.79 -13.79
C ASP A 241 -25.27 -0.57 -14.53
N GLY A 242 -25.49 -1.68 -13.82
CA GLY A 242 -25.60 -3.03 -14.36
C GLY A 242 -24.30 -3.56 -14.94
N ASP A 243 -23.15 -3.11 -14.43
CA ASP A 243 -21.83 -3.60 -14.81
C ASP A 243 -21.38 -4.84 -14.00
N GLY A 244 -22.20 -5.25 -13.01
CA GLY A 244 -21.96 -6.40 -12.16
C GLY A 244 -21.12 -6.11 -10.92
N ILE A 245 -20.78 -4.83 -10.65
CA ILE A 245 -19.91 -4.42 -9.55
C ILE A 245 -20.70 -3.67 -8.47
N SER A 246 -20.99 -4.35 -7.36
CA SER A 246 -21.67 -3.74 -6.21
C SER A 246 -20.69 -3.10 -5.20
N GLY A 247 -20.03 -2.01 -5.58
CA GLY A 247 -19.02 -1.33 -4.76
C GLY A 247 -19.57 -0.68 -3.48
N ARG A 248 -19.00 -1.00 -2.31
CA ARG A 248 -19.42 -0.47 -1.00
C ARG A 248 -18.26 0.15 -0.23
N PRO A 249 -18.33 1.44 0.16
CA PRO A 249 -17.33 2.05 1.04
C PRO A 249 -17.30 1.36 2.41
N ASN A 250 -16.10 1.07 2.92
CA ASN A 250 -15.95 0.56 4.27
C ASN A 250 -16.02 1.72 5.29
N ARG A 251 -16.68 1.50 6.42
CA ARG A 251 -16.74 2.45 7.55
C ARG A 251 -15.99 1.86 8.72
N VAL A 252 -15.07 2.63 9.29
CA VAL A 252 -14.16 2.19 10.35
C VAL A 252 -14.07 3.23 11.43
N TRP A 253 -13.76 2.81 12.64
CA TRP A 253 -13.58 3.72 13.76
C TRP A 253 -12.33 4.58 13.59
N ASP A 254 -12.49 5.88 13.74
CA ASP A 254 -11.40 6.85 13.79
C ASP A 254 -11.15 7.23 15.25
N GLU A 255 -10.01 6.83 15.79
CA GLU A 255 -9.64 7.05 17.20
C GLU A 255 -9.46 8.53 17.52
N THR A 256 -9.12 9.35 16.52
CA THR A 256 -8.94 10.80 16.71
C THR A 256 -10.29 11.51 16.76
N LEU A 257 -11.22 11.13 15.89
CA LEU A 257 -12.55 11.75 15.80
C LEU A 257 -13.56 11.13 16.76
N GLY A 258 -13.32 9.92 17.28
CA GLY A 258 -14.25 9.19 18.13
C GLY A 258 -15.55 8.84 17.42
N GLN A 259 -15.49 8.53 16.13
CA GLN A 259 -16.65 8.18 15.31
C GLN A 259 -16.26 7.31 14.11
N LEU A 260 -17.25 6.73 13.42
CA LEU A 260 -17.03 6.03 12.16
C LEU A 260 -16.65 7.02 11.04
N ALA A 261 -15.59 6.71 10.30
CA ALA A 261 -15.08 7.44 9.14
C ALA A 261 -14.92 6.51 7.92
N LEU A 262 -14.62 7.08 6.75
CA LEU A 262 -14.26 6.30 5.56
C LEU A 262 -12.95 5.55 5.81
N GLY A 263 -12.99 4.23 5.66
CA GLY A 263 -11.80 3.40 5.61
C GLY A 263 -11.04 3.59 4.29
N ARG A 264 -9.71 3.68 4.36
CA ARG A 264 -8.85 3.99 3.20
C ARG A 264 -7.64 3.07 3.08
N PHE A 265 -7.03 2.71 4.21
CA PHE A 265 -5.74 2.00 4.21
C PHE A 265 -5.88 0.54 4.65
N GLY A 266 -4.90 -0.27 4.24
CA GLY A 266 -4.93 -1.72 4.38
C GLY A 266 -5.77 -2.43 3.32
N TRP A 267 -5.62 -3.75 3.21
CA TRP A 267 -6.29 -4.58 2.19
C TRP A 267 -7.82 -4.59 2.26
N LYS A 268 -8.38 -4.23 3.42
CA LYS A 268 -9.82 -4.15 3.64
C LYS A 268 -10.30 -2.72 3.89
N ALA A 269 -9.47 -1.72 3.57
CA ALA A 269 -9.74 -0.33 3.90
C ALA A 269 -10.13 -0.20 5.38
N ASN A 270 -9.32 -0.79 6.26
CA ASN A 270 -9.63 -0.95 7.67
C ASN A 270 -9.09 0.18 8.56
N GLU A 271 -8.34 1.12 8.00
CA GLU A 271 -7.85 2.31 8.71
C GLU A 271 -8.26 3.59 7.96
N PRO A 272 -8.65 4.66 8.68
CA PRO A 272 -9.17 5.88 8.06
C PRO A 272 -8.06 6.85 7.63
N THR A 273 -6.91 6.86 8.31
CA THR A 273 -5.81 7.80 8.11
C THR A 273 -4.46 7.09 8.09
N ILE A 274 -3.45 7.73 7.48
CA ILE A 274 -2.06 7.27 7.52
C ILE A 274 -1.57 7.25 8.96
N ARG A 275 -1.92 8.26 9.77
CA ARG A 275 -1.54 8.31 11.19
C ARG A 275 -2.05 7.09 11.95
N GLN A 276 -3.35 6.79 11.86
CA GLN A 276 -3.92 5.65 12.55
C GLN A 276 -3.31 4.34 12.03
N GLN A 277 -3.12 4.20 10.71
CA GLN A 277 -2.46 3.02 10.12
C GLN A 277 -1.02 2.83 10.62
N VAL A 278 -0.24 3.90 10.77
CA VAL A 278 1.13 3.85 11.30
C VAL A 278 1.13 3.42 12.76
N LEU A 279 0.29 4.05 13.59
CA LEU A 279 0.24 3.75 15.03
C LEU A 279 -0.34 2.35 15.29
N ALA A 280 -1.33 1.91 14.51
CA ALA A 280 -1.86 0.56 14.55
C ALA A 280 -0.83 -0.48 14.10
N ALA A 281 0.11 -0.15 13.20
CA ALA A 281 1.21 -1.03 12.82
C ALA A 281 2.31 -1.07 13.89
N PHE A 282 2.63 0.05 14.54
CA PHE A 282 3.53 0.06 15.71
C PHE A 282 3.03 -0.88 16.80
N ASN A 283 1.75 -0.78 17.12
CA ASN A 283 1.12 -1.63 18.11
C ASN A 283 0.98 -3.07 17.59
N GLY A 284 0.28 -3.28 16.47
CA GLY A 284 -0.05 -4.61 15.93
C GLY A 284 1.14 -5.44 15.47
N ASP A 285 2.15 -4.83 14.85
CA ASP A 285 3.22 -5.58 14.20
C ASP A 285 4.50 -5.64 15.04
N MET A 286 4.70 -4.67 15.93
CA MET A 286 5.90 -4.52 16.78
C MET A 286 5.60 -4.54 18.29
N GLY A 287 4.33 -4.54 18.70
CA GLY A 287 3.93 -4.51 20.11
C GLY A 287 4.24 -3.19 20.83
N ILE A 288 4.48 -2.10 20.09
CA ILE A 288 4.85 -0.80 20.66
C ILE A 288 3.58 0.02 20.93
N THR A 289 3.38 0.40 22.20
CA THR A 289 2.22 1.22 22.61
C THR A 289 2.36 2.70 22.22
N SER A 290 1.24 3.37 22.02
CA SER A 290 1.17 4.82 21.75
C SER A 290 -0.02 5.46 22.48
N PRO A 291 -0.10 6.79 22.61
CA PRO A 291 -1.29 7.42 23.21
C PRO A 291 -2.61 7.05 22.52
N MET A 292 -2.59 6.78 21.20
CA MET A 292 -3.76 6.33 20.44
C MET A 292 -4.09 4.85 20.67
N PHE A 293 -3.07 4.01 20.87
CA PHE A 293 -3.20 2.58 21.13
C PHE A 293 -2.37 2.22 22.36
N PRO A 294 -2.89 2.45 23.58
CA PRO A 294 -2.12 2.35 24.81
C PRO A 294 -2.04 0.91 25.36
N GLU A 295 -2.85 -0.01 24.85
CA GLU A 295 -2.88 -1.41 25.28
C GLU A 295 -1.98 -2.27 24.38
N ASP A 296 -1.24 -3.20 24.99
CA ASP A 296 -0.44 -4.22 24.28
C ASP A 296 -1.34 -5.37 23.79
N HIS A 297 -0.82 -6.22 22.90
CA HIS A 297 -1.51 -7.38 22.31
C HIS A 297 -1.62 -8.58 23.24
N CYS A 298 -1.01 -8.52 24.43
CA CYS A 298 -1.03 -9.61 25.38
C CYS A 298 -2.47 -9.94 25.82
N THR A 299 -2.93 -11.15 25.56
CA THR A 299 -4.24 -11.61 26.03
C THR A 299 -4.17 -12.11 27.48
N PRO A 300 -5.32 -12.24 28.19
CA PRO A 300 -5.35 -12.85 29.52
C PRO A 300 -4.78 -14.28 29.59
N ALA A 301 -4.67 -14.99 28.46
CA ALA A 301 -4.07 -16.32 28.39
C ALA A 301 -2.52 -16.29 28.41
N GLN A 302 -1.92 -15.12 28.18
CA GLN A 302 -0.48 -14.96 27.96
C GLN A 302 0.20 -14.34 29.19
N ALA A 303 0.29 -15.11 30.28
CA ALA A 303 0.79 -14.61 31.57
C ALA A 303 2.22 -14.04 31.49
N GLU A 304 3.13 -14.71 30.77
CA GLU A 304 4.51 -14.25 30.58
C GLU A 304 4.59 -12.97 29.72
N CYS A 305 3.68 -12.82 28.76
CA CYS A 305 3.55 -11.60 27.96
C CYS A 305 3.14 -10.43 28.86
N LEU A 306 2.05 -10.59 29.63
CA LEU A 306 1.55 -9.57 30.56
C LEU A 306 2.54 -9.19 31.67
N ALA A 307 3.43 -10.12 32.06
CA ALA A 307 4.46 -9.89 33.06
C ALA A 307 5.75 -9.29 32.49
N SER A 308 5.86 -9.13 31.17
CA SER A 308 7.06 -8.60 30.54
C SER A 308 7.24 -7.11 30.83
N PRO A 309 8.49 -6.62 30.97
CA PRO A 309 8.74 -5.20 31.13
C PRO A 309 8.32 -4.41 29.88
N ASP A 310 7.66 -3.27 30.08
CA ASP A 310 7.44 -2.26 29.03
C ASP A 310 8.60 -1.25 28.94
N GLY A 311 8.71 -0.58 27.79
CA GLY A 311 9.63 0.54 27.55
C GLY A 311 9.14 1.89 28.07
N GLY A 312 7.97 1.94 28.70
CA GLY A 312 7.29 3.16 29.09
C GLY A 312 8.09 3.96 30.11
N THR A 313 8.21 5.28 29.89
CA THR A 313 8.84 6.19 30.85
C THR A 313 7.93 7.38 31.17
N PRO A 314 7.34 7.47 32.39
CA PRO A 314 7.44 6.51 33.51
C PRO A 314 6.78 5.16 33.20
N PRO A 315 7.02 4.10 34.00
CA PRO A 315 6.44 2.78 33.77
C PRO A 315 4.93 2.82 33.53
N GLY A 316 4.45 2.09 32.51
CA GLY A 316 3.05 2.10 32.08
C GLY A 316 2.62 3.32 31.24
N ALA A 317 3.53 4.25 30.92
CA ALA A 317 3.29 5.26 29.88
C ALA A 317 3.52 4.65 28.48
N PRO A 318 2.89 5.20 27.42
CA PRO A 318 3.13 4.73 26.06
C PRO A 318 4.61 4.78 25.67
N GLU A 319 5.05 3.76 24.94
CA GLU A 319 6.46 3.57 24.56
C GLU A 319 6.87 4.41 23.35
N LEU A 320 5.96 4.59 22.39
CA LEU A 320 6.24 5.38 21.20
C LEU A 320 6.14 6.87 21.51
N ARG A 321 7.24 7.58 21.28
CA ARG A 321 7.28 9.05 21.33
C ARG A 321 6.54 9.65 20.13
N ASP A 322 5.72 10.67 20.38
CA ASP A 322 5.01 11.41 19.31
C ASP A 322 5.96 11.95 18.24
N SER A 323 7.15 12.44 18.63
CA SER A 323 8.15 12.93 17.68
C SER A 323 8.63 11.85 16.69
N PHE A 324 8.63 10.57 17.08
CA PHE A 324 8.97 9.46 16.19
C PHE A 324 7.77 9.04 15.34
N ALA A 325 6.58 8.98 15.94
CA ALA A 325 5.34 8.77 15.19
C ALA A 325 5.19 9.80 14.06
N ASP A 326 5.37 11.08 14.38
CA ASP A 326 5.16 12.20 13.46
C ASP A 326 6.10 12.15 12.24
N VAL A 327 7.37 11.83 12.43
CA VAL A 327 8.31 11.71 11.30
C VAL A 327 8.03 10.47 10.45
N VAL A 328 7.57 9.35 11.04
CA VAL A 328 7.17 8.15 10.28
C VAL A 328 5.89 8.39 9.50
N VAL A 329 4.92 9.11 10.07
CA VAL A 329 3.72 9.57 9.36
C VAL A 329 4.11 10.49 8.22
N SER A 330 4.96 11.49 8.47
CA SER A 330 5.45 12.42 7.44
C SER A 330 6.12 11.66 6.29
N TYR A 331 7.01 10.72 6.61
CA TYR A 331 7.67 9.87 5.62
C TYR A 331 6.65 9.08 4.80
N SER A 332 5.72 8.37 5.44
CA SER A 332 4.68 7.59 4.77
C SER A 332 3.77 8.45 3.87
N SER A 333 3.46 9.67 4.30
CA SER A 333 2.65 10.62 3.54
C SER A 333 3.40 11.27 2.37
N THR A 334 4.74 11.25 2.36
CA THR A 334 5.55 12.02 1.40
C THR A 334 6.52 11.17 0.56
N LEU A 335 6.32 9.85 0.56
CA LEU A 335 6.94 8.94 -0.41
C LEU A 335 6.36 9.15 -1.81
N ALA A 336 7.22 9.57 -2.74
CA ALA A 336 6.85 9.90 -4.11
C ALA A 336 6.53 8.66 -4.95
N VAL A 337 5.70 8.87 -5.97
CA VAL A 337 5.36 7.83 -6.96
C VAL A 337 6.32 7.90 -8.14
N PRO A 338 7.01 6.81 -8.52
CA PRO A 338 7.84 6.80 -9.72
C PRO A 338 7.04 6.98 -10.99
N ALA A 339 7.67 7.56 -12.01
CA ALA A 339 7.12 7.65 -13.34
C ALA A 339 6.88 6.25 -13.93
N GLN A 340 5.88 6.15 -14.79
CA GLN A 340 5.64 4.94 -15.56
C GLN A 340 6.89 4.60 -16.38
N ARG A 341 7.41 3.38 -16.19
CA ARG A 341 8.56 2.89 -16.95
C ARG A 341 8.16 2.60 -18.39
N ARG A 342 9.06 2.90 -19.33
CA ARG A 342 8.94 2.52 -20.76
C ARG A 342 7.60 2.93 -21.39
N TRP A 343 7.04 4.09 -21.03
CA TRP A 343 5.75 4.56 -21.56
C TRP A 343 5.74 4.77 -23.09
N GLN A 344 6.92 4.88 -23.72
CA GLN A 344 7.09 4.98 -25.19
C GLN A 344 7.13 3.62 -25.88
N ASP A 345 7.24 2.52 -25.14
CA ASP A 345 7.31 1.17 -25.69
C ASP A 345 5.95 0.77 -26.28
N ALA A 346 5.97 0.23 -27.50
CA ALA A 346 4.75 -0.09 -28.25
C ALA A 346 3.89 -1.12 -27.51
N ASP A 347 4.51 -2.09 -26.83
CA ASP A 347 3.79 -3.09 -26.05
C ASP A 347 3.11 -2.48 -24.81
N VAL A 348 3.76 -1.50 -24.16
CA VAL A 348 3.18 -0.77 -23.02
C VAL A 348 1.99 0.07 -23.46
N GLN A 349 2.09 0.74 -24.61
CA GLN A 349 0.98 1.51 -25.18
C GLN A 349 -0.19 0.61 -25.53
N ARG A 350 0.07 -0.51 -26.24
CA ARG A 350 -0.97 -1.50 -26.57
C ARG A 350 -1.64 -2.06 -25.31
N GLY A 351 -0.86 -2.39 -24.28
CA GLY A 351 -1.39 -2.90 -23.01
C GLY A 351 -2.30 -1.89 -22.31
N ARG A 352 -1.95 -0.61 -22.32
CA ARG A 352 -2.82 0.46 -21.80
C ARG A 352 -4.09 0.59 -22.61
N ASP A 353 -4.02 0.55 -23.94
CA ASP A 353 -5.18 0.72 -24.80
C ASP A 353 -6.18 -0.44 -24.60
N LEU A 354 -5.68 -1.67 -24.43
CA LEU A 354 -6.50 -2.81 -24.01
C LEU A 354 -7.11 -2.61 -22.62
N PHE A 355 -6.33 -2.12 -21.64
CA PHE A 355 -6.81 -1.85 -20.29
C PHE A 355 -7.94 -0.81 -20.26
N ALA A 356 -7.87 0.20 -21.14
CA ALA A 356 -8.94 1.18 -21.33
C ALA A 356 -10.19 0.55 -21.94
N GLN A 357 -10.04 -0.34 -22.93
CA GLN A 357 -11.16 -1.02 -23.61
C GLN A 357 -11.93 -1.96 -22.67
N VAL A 358 -11.24 -2.58 -21.70
CA VAL A 358 -11.87 -3.48 -20.70
C VAL A 358 -12.63 -2.67 -19.61
N GLY A 359 -12.61 -1.34 -19.66
CA GLY A 359 -13.40 -0.49 -18.76
C GLY A 359 -12.77 -0.27 -17.38
N VAL A 360 -11.49 -0.58 -17.19
CA VAL A 360 -10.80 -0.47 -15.89
C VAL A 360 -10.32 0.96 -15.59
N LEU A 361 -10.38 1.87 -16.57
CA LEU A 361 -10.13 3.29 -16.34
C LEU A 361 -11.45 4.04 -16.13
N PRO A 362 -11.59 4.84 -15.05
CA PRO A 362 -12.71 5.76 -14.94
C PRO A 362 -12.75 6.69 -16.16
N ALA A 363 -13.95 6.95 -16.69
CA ALA A 363 -14.18 7.93 -17.75
C ALA A 363 -13.64 9.34 -17.41
N ALA A 364 -13.30 9.61 -16.14
CA ALA A 364 -12.68 10.84 -15.70
C ALA A 364 -11.20 11.02 -16.13
N LEU A 365 -10.51 9.95 -16.55
CA LEU A 365 -9.11 10.00 -17.03
C LEU A 365 -8.96 9.91 -18.56
N GLY A 366 -10.06 9.69 -19.28
CA GLY A 366 -10.12 9.62 -20.73
C GLY A 366 -11.52 9.95 -21.20
N GLY A 367 -11.65 11.01 -22.00
CA GLY A 367 -12.93 11.58 -22.42
C GLY A 367 -13.91 10.54 -22.95
N HIS A 368 -15.20 10.79 -22.67
CA HIS A 368 -16.39 10.09 -23.10
C HIS A 368 -16.18 9.05 -24.23
N GLY A 369 -16.02 7.78 -23.82
CA GLY A 369 -16.20 6.62 -24.69
C GLY A 369 -17.25 5.73 -24.04
N GLU A 370 -18.29 5.37 -24.80
CA GLU A 370 -19.32 4.43 -24.35
C GLU A 370 -18.68 3.11 -23.93
N ARG A 371 -19.14 2.57 -22.79
CA ARG A 371 -18.77 1.23 -22.32
C ARG A 371 -19.20 0.21 -23.37
N GLY A 372 -18.23 -0.36 -24.10
CA GLY A 372 -18.48 -1.48 -25.00
C GLY A 372 -18.86 -2.70 -24.16
N ARG A 373 -20.12 -3.13 -24.27
CA ARG A 373 -20.54 -4.43 -23.74
C ARG A 373 -19.72 -5.51 -24.45
N VAL A 374 -19.03 -6.34 -23.68
CA VAL A 374 -18.67 -7.68 -24.16
C VAL A 374 -20.00 -8.38 -24.41
N ALA A 375 -20.25 -8.76 -25.65
CA ALA A 375 -21.47 -9.45 -26.03
C ALA A 375 -21.56 -10.77 -25.25
N ASP A 376 -22.65 -10.94 -24.50
CA ASP A 376 -23.17 -12.27 -24.18
C ASP A 376 -23.59 -12.90 -25.50
N ASP A 377 -22.72 -13.76 -26.04
CA ASP A 377 -23.13 -14.68 -27.09
C ASP A 377 -23.95 -15.80 -26.45
N ASP A 378 -25.25 -15.77 -26.75
CA ASP A 378 -26.25 -16.83 -26.66
C ASP A 378 -25.66 -18.24 -26.52
N VAL A 379 -25.73 -18.81 -25.31
CA VAL A 379 -25.77 -20.27 -25.15
C VAL A 379 -27.22 -20.69 -25.32
N GLY A 380 -27.57 -20.94 -26.58
CA GLY A 380 -28.83 -21.55 -26.96
C GLY A 380 -29.03 -22.92 -26.32
N GLU A 381 -30.29 -23.19 -25.98
CA GLU A 381 -30.82 -24.49 -25.55
C GLU A 381 -30.39 -25.64 -26.45
N ALA A 382 -29.88 -26.71 -25.82
CA ALA A 382 -30.19 -28.11 -26.14
C ALA A 382 -29.87 -29.01 -24.95
#